data_AF-A0A523YBG0-F1
#
_entry.id   AF-A0A523YBG0-F1
#
_cell.length_a   1.000
_cell.length_b   1.000
_cell.length_c   1.000
_cell.angle_alpha   90.00
_cell.angle_beta   90.00
_cell.angle_gamma   90.00
#
_symmetry.space_group_name_H-M   'P 1'
#
loop_
_entity.id
_entity.type
_entity.pdbx_description
1 polymer ?
#
loop_
_entity_poly.entity_id
_entity_poly.type
_entity_poly.pdbx_seq_one_letter_code
_entity_poly.pdbx_strand_id
1 'polypeptide(L)'
;MTKTVTIAHGNGGEENNELIKKVFYKHFENDILAKSEDAAVIEDGKLAFTTDSFTVSPLFFPGGDIGKLAVCGTCNDLANEGTFVLAVAKEDEAKALDVLQRTHTTSAIIGTVTGQHKGKVVLNSSWGTKRFLDLPTGELLPRIC
;
A
#
# COMPACT_ATOMS: atom_id res chain seq x y z
N MET A 1 -23.30 17.81 -15.34
CA MET A 1 -21.99 17.60 -14.70
C MET A 1 -20.93 18.21 -15.57
N THR A 2 -20.16 19.15 -15.02
CA THR A 2 -18.89 19.60 -15.62
C THR A 2 -18.02 18.36 -15.84
N LYS A 3 -17.65 18.08 -17.09
CA LYS A 3 -16.81 16.93 -17.48
C LYS A 3 -15.32 17.16 -17.17
N THR A 4 -15.02 17.97 -16.14
CA THR A 4 -13.67 18.49 -15.90
C THR A 4 -13.29 18.23 -14.46
N VAL A 5 -12.17 17.53 -14.25
CA VAL A 5 -11.57 17.33 -12.94
C VAL A 5 -10.83 18.61 -12.55
N THR A 6 -11.07 19.11 -11.35
CA THR A 6 -10.41 20.29 -10.78
C THR A 6 -9.55 19.89 -9.59
N ILE A 7 -8.70 20.81 -9.10
CA ILE A 7 -7.88 20.59 -7.90
C ILE A 7 -8.74 20.31 -6.67
N ALA A 8 -9.94 20.89 -6.59
CA ALA A 8 -10.86 20.66 -5.47
C ALA A 8 -11.23 19.18 -5.31
N HIS A 9 -11.22 18.38 -6.38
CA HIS A 9 -11.50 16.95 -6.25
C HIS A 9 -10.35 16.14 -5.63
N GLY A 10 -9.15 16.72 -5.48
CA GLY A 10 -8.00 16.07 -4.84
C GLY A 10 -7.72 16.55 -3.41
N ASN A 11 -8.63 17.30 -2.79
CA ASN A 11 -8.41 17.92 -1.48
C ASN A 11 -8.75 17.02 -0.27
N GLY A 12 -9.34 15.84 -0.50
CA GLY A 12 -9.82 14.95 0.57
C GLY A 12 -11.15 15.39 1.24
N GLY A 13 -11.80 16.43 0.73
CA GLY A 13 -13.01 17.04 1.28
C GLY A 13 -14.30 16.63 0.56
N GLU A 14 -15.33 17.48 0.67
CA GLU A 14 -16.67 17.21 0.15
C GLU A 14 -16.69 16.96 -1.36
N GLU A 15 -15.94 17.76 -2.13
CA GLU A 15 -15.89 17.63 -3.58
C GLU A 15 -15.21 16.33 -4.04
N ASN A 16 -14.19 15.88 -3.30
CA ASN A 16 -13.59 14.56 -3.51
C ASN A 16 -14.63 13.45 -3.25
N ASN A 17 -15.31 13.50 -2.10
CA ASN A 17 -16.31 12.50 -1.72
C ASN A 17 -17.46 12.44 -2.74
N GLU A 18 -17.92 13.59 -3.25
CA GLU A 18 -18.90 13.64 -4.33
C GLU A 18 -18.41 12.97 -5.61
N LEU A 19 -17.15 13.19 -6.00
CA LEU A 19 -16.54 12.54 -7.17
C LEU A 19 -16.50 11.01 -6.97
N ILE A 20 -16.04 10.55 -5.81
CA ILE A 20 -15.98 9.14 -5.43
C ILE A 20 -17.37 8.49 -5.56
N LYS A 21 -18.39 9.07 -4.93
CA LYS A 21 -19.75 8.53 -4.94
C LYS A 21 -20.38 8.53 -6.33
N LYS A 22 -20.29 9.65 -7.06
CA LYS A 22 -21.03 9.83 -8.33
C LYS A 22 -20.38 9.09 -9.50
N VAL A 23 -19.06 8.90 -9.46
CA VAL A 23 -18.32 8.26 -10.55
C VAL A 23 -17.93 6.83 -10.17
N PHE A 24 -17.23 6.63 -9.06
CA PHE A 24 -16.64 5.33 -8.77
C PHE A 24 -17.67 4.36 -8.19
N TYR A 25 -18.40 4.74 -7.14
CA TYR A 25 -19.42 3.85 -6.55
C TYR A 25 -20.45 3.42 -7.59
N LYS A 26 -20.93 4.35 -8.42
CA LYS A 26 -21.86 4.04 -9.52
C LYS A 26 -21.43 2.86 -10.41
N HIS A 27 -20.13 2.70 -10.65
CA HIS A 27 -19.61 1.69 -11.57
C HIS A 27 -18.98 0.48 -10.88
N PHE A 28 -18.63 0.63 -9.61
CA PHE A 28 -17.76 -0.31 -8.93
C PHE A 28 -18.32 -0.78 -7.58
N GLU A 29 -19.40 -0.21 -7.06
CA GLU A 29 -19.97 -0.57 -5.75
C GLU A 29 -20.03 -2.09 -5.50
N ASN A 30 -19.56 -2.48 -4.32
CA ASN A 30 -19.61 -3.84 -3.76
C ASN A 30 -19.50 -3.76 -2.24
N ASP A 31 -19.67 -4.89 -1.56
CA ASP A 31 -19.70 -4.96 -0.10
C ASP A 31 -18.40 -4.50 0.59
N ILE A 32 -17.27 -4.51 -0.12
CA ILE A 32 -15.98 -4.02 0.40
C ILE A 32 -15.95 -2.50 0.30
N LEU A 33 -16.18 -1.97 -0.91
CA LEU A 33 -16.11 -0.54 -1.17
C LEU A 33 -17.19 0.23 -0.41
N ALA A 34 -18.38 -0.36 -0.25
CA ALA A 34 -19.51 0.25 0.46
C ALA A 34 -19.22 0.53 1.95
N LYS A 35 -18.24 -0.15 2.56
CA LYS A 35 -17.83 0.10 3.95
C LYS A 35 -17.09 1.42 4.11
N SER A 36 -16.44 1.92 3.06
CA SER A 36 -15.73 3.21 3.06
C SER A 36 -14.65 3.31 4.16
N GLU A 37 -13.90 2.23 4.38
CA GLU A 37 -12.79 2.14 5.35
C GLU A 37 -11.44 2.50 4.69
N ASP A 38 -10.40 2.72 5.50
CA ASP A 38 -9.04 3.09 5.04
C ASP A 38 -8.30 1.96 4.28
N ALA A 39 -8.82 0.73 4.35
CA ALA A 39 -8.32 -0.41 3.59
C ALA A 39 -9.44 -1.38 3.19
N ALA A 40 -9.20 -2.12 2.11
CA ALA A 40 -10.02 -3.24 1.72
C ALA A 40 -9.64 -4.49 2.53
N VAL A 41 -10.57 -4.95 3.37
CA VAL A 41 -10.45 -6.21 4.11
C VAL A 41 -10.93 -7.38 3.25
N ILE A 42 -10.03 -8.30 2.95
CA ILE A 42 -10.23 -9.47 2.08
C ILE A 42 -9.74 -10.77 2.76
N GLU A 43 -10.00 -11.91 2.13
CA GLU A 43 -9.67 -13.25 2.67
C GLU A 43 -10.22 -13.49 4.09
N ASP A 44 -11.50 -13.20 4.29
CA ASP A 44 -12.20 -13.37 5.59
C ASP A 44 -11.52 -12.64 6.76
N GLY A 45 -10.95 -11.46 6.49
CA GLY A 45 -10.32 -10.64 7.53
C GLY A 45 -8.84 -10.91 7.77
N LYS A 46 -8.21 -11.75 6.94
CA LYS A 46 -6.78 -12.08 7.09
C LYS A 46 -5.85 -11.11 6.39
N LEU A 47 -6.36 -10.40 5.39
CA LEU A 47 -5.57 -9.51 4.57
C LEU A 47 -6.28 -8.17 4.44
N ALA A 48 -5.56 -7.11 4.77
CA ALA A 48 -5.95 -5.75 4.46
C ALA A 48 -5.06 -5.20 3.35
N PHE A 49 -5.69 -4.50 2.41
CA PHE A 49 -5.01 -3.90 1.28
C PHE A 49 -5.39 -2.44 1.16
N THR A 50 -4.39 -1.56 1.10
CA THR A 50 -4.56 -0.13 0.86
C THR A 50 -3.46 0.39 -0.05
N THR A 51 -3.69 1.56 -0.64
CA THR A 51 -2.75 2.23 -1.53
C THR A 51 -2.94 3.74 -1.43
N ASP A 52 -1.84 4.48 -1.48
CA ASP A 52 -1.88 5.95 -1.52
C ASP A 52 -0.80 6.49 -2.47
N SER A 53 -0.99 7.71 -2.97
CA SER A 53 -0.09 8.40 -3.90
C SER A 53 0.26 9.79 -3.38
N PHE A 54 1.54 10.03 -3.16
CA PHE A 54 2.04 11.24 -2.52
C PHE A 54 2.61 12.22 -3.54
N THR A 55 2.02 13.42 -3.61
CA THR A 55 2.39 14.47 -4.59
C THR A 55 2.90 15.76 -3.92
N VAL A 56 3.38 15.66 -2.68
CA VAL A 56 3.83 16.80 -1.88
C VAL A 56 4.97 17.58 -2.54
N SER A 57 4.89 18.91 -2.47
CA SER A 57 5.93 19.84 -2.92
C SER A 57 6.11 20.94 -1.87
N PRO A 58 7.34 21.22 -1.39
CA PRO A 58 8.61 20.61 -1.80
C PRO A 58 8.79 19.16 -1.32
N LEU A 59 9.70 18.41 -1.96
CA LEU A 59 9.97 17.00 -1.61
C LEU A 59 10.58 16.82 -0.21
N PHE A 60 11.26 17.84 0.31
CA PHE A 60 11.85 17.90 1.65
C PHE A 60 11.30 19.12 2.39
N PHE A 61 10.86 18.95 3.63
CA PHE A 61 10.22 20.01 4.40
C PHE A 61 10.55 19.88 5.90
N PRO A 62 10.37 20.94 6.71
CA PRO A 62 10.58 20.84 8.15
C PRO A 62 9.72 19.73 8.76
N GLY A 63 10.38 18.71 9.35
CA GLY A 63 9.71 17.57 9.98
C GLY A 63 9.60 16.30 9.11
N GLY A 64 9.98 16.33 7.82
CA GLY A 64 9.96 15.13 6.98
C GLY A 64 10.32 15.35 5.52
N ASP A 65 10.06 14.32 4.72
CA ASP A 65 10.22 14.31 3.28
C ASP A 65 9.14 13.43 2.65
N ILE A 66 9.06 13.43 1.32
CA ILE A 66 8.09 12.61 0.57
C ILE A 66 8.22 11.12 0.88
N GLY A 67 9.41 10.62 1.19
CA GLY A 67 9.63 9.21 1.55
C GLY A 67 9.06 8.90 2.93
N LYS A 68 9.35 9.74 3.93
CA LYS A 68 8.75 9.64 5.27
C LYS A 68 7.23 9.74 5.21
N LEU A 69 6.69 10.67 4.42
CA LEU A 69 5.25 10.80 4.22
C LEU A 69 4.65 9.55 3.57
N ALA A 70 5.31 9.02 2.52
CA ALA A 70 4.83 7.85 1.81
C ALA A 70 4.78 6.61 2.69
N VAL A 71 5.82 6.40 3.51
CA VAL A 71 5.85 5.30 4.46
C VAL A 71 4.82 5.53 5.56
N CYS A 72 4.82 6.67 6.23
CA CYS A 72 3.91 6.92 7.35
C CYS A 72 2.43 6.95 6.94
N GLY A 73 2.08 7.47 5.77
CA GLY A 73 0.71 7.51 5.26
C GLY A 73 0.16 6.11 5.07
N THR A 74 0.78 5.31 4.21
CA THR A 74 0.35 3.93 3.96
C THR A 74 0.48 3.05 5.21
N CYS A 75 1.49 3.29 6.06
CA CYS A 75 1.58 2.62 7.36
C CYS A 75 0.42 2.97 8.28
N ASN A 76 -0.09 4.20 8.29
CA ASN A 76 -1.21 4.56 9.15
C ASN A 76 -2.48 3.87 8.67
N ASP A 77 -2.73 3.85 7.36
CA ASP A 77 -3.87 3.16 6.77
C ASP A 77 -3.87 1.66 7.09
N LEU A 78 -2.68 1.02 7.07
CA LEU A 78 -2.51 -0.38 7.45
C LEU A 78 -2.33 -0.61 8.95
N ALA A 79 -1.86 0.35 9.74
CA ALA A 79 -1.76 0.20 11.20
C ALA A 79 -3.16 0.16 11.83
N ASN A 80 -4.14 0.74 11.13
CA ASN A 80 -5.54 0.50 11.39
C ASN A 80 -5.96 -0.97 11.11
N GLU A 81 -5.14 -1.78 10.42
CA GLU A 81 -5.49 -3.12 9.88
C GLU A 81 -4.41 -4.25 9.99
N GLY A 82 -3.22 -3.99 10.56
CA GLY A 82 -2.33 -4.99 11.18
C GLY A 82 -1.04 -5.50 10.47
N THR A 83 -0.65 -5.13 9.24
CA THR A 83 0.63 -5.62 8.63
C THR A 83 1.26 -4.68 7.60
N PHE A 84 2.60 -4.52 7.60
CA PHE A 84 3.36 -3.60 6.72
C PHE A 84 4.57 -4.28 6.03
N VAL A 85 4.80 -4.00 4.74
CA VAL A 85 5.94 -4.51 3.94
C VAL A 85 6.60 -3.37 3.16
N LEU A 86 7.94 -3.30 3.15
CA LEU A 86 8.73 -2.28 2.48
C LEU A 86 9.87 -2.91 1.65
N ALA A 87 10.07 -2.40 0.43
CA ALA A 87 11.23 -2.73 -0.41
C ALA A 87 12.17 -1.52 -0.50
N VAL A 88 13.45 -1.72 -0.20
CA VAL A 88 14.49 -0.69 -0.25
C VAL A 88 15.68 -1.14 -1.08
N ALA A 89 16.52 -0.19 -1.48
CA ALA A 89 17.83 -0.50 -2.04
C ALA A 89 18.65 -1.31 -1.02
N LYS A 90 19.48 -2.24 -1.51
CA LYS A 90 20.23 -3.16 -0.66
C LYS A 90 21.12 -2.40 0.33
N GLU A 91 21.65 -1.26 -0.08
CA GLU A 91 22.57 -0.43 0.71
C GLU A 91 21.88 0.22 1.92
N ASP A 92 20.54 0.35 1.86
CA ASP A 92 19.74 1.00 2.90
C ASP A 92 18.97 0.00 3.77
N GLU A 93 19.11 -1.31 3.55
CA GLU A 93 18.36 -2.34 4.30
C GLU A 93 18.57 -2.24 5.82
N ALA A 94 19.81 -1.99 6.26
CA ALA A 94 20.15 -1.87 7.67
C ALA A 94 19.58 -0.60 8.30
N LYS A 95 19.61 0.53 7.56
CA LYS A 95 19.05 1.80 8.04
C LYS A 95 17.53 1.72 8.13
N ALA A 96 16.89 1.13 7.12
CA ALA A 96 15.45 0.93 7.12
C ALA A 96 15.00 0.05 8.28
N LEU A 97 15.71 -1.07 8.52
CA LEU A 97 15.44 -1.95 9.65
C LEU A 97 15.62 -1.24 10.99
N ASP A 98 16.71 -0.48 11.17
CA ASP A 98 16.95 0.30 12.40
C ASP A 98 15.82 1.30 12.66
N VAL A 99 15.38 2.04 11.64
CA VAL A 99 14.28 3.00 11.76
C VAL A 99 12.97 2.31 12.15
N LEU A 100 12.66 1.16 11.52
CA LEU A 100 11.43 0.41 11.82
C LEU A 100 11.45 -0.19 13.24
N GLN A 101 12.60 -0.73 13.66
CA GLN A 101 12.75 -1.34 14.98
C GLN A 101 12.64 -0.36 16.15
N ARG A 102 12.79 0.96 15.92
CA ARG A 102 12.50 1.99 16.94
C ARG A 102 11.05 2.01 17.38
N THR A 103 10.13 1.60 16.51
CA THR A 103 8.69 1.62 16.77
C THR A 103 8.11 0.20 16.87
N HIS A 104 8.63 -0.75 16.08
CA HIS A 104 8.16 -2.12 16.02
C HIS A 104 9.33 -3.11 16.06
N THR A 105 9.57 -3.69 17.24
CA THR A 105 10.68 -4.61 17.49
C THR A 105 10.59 -5.92 16.71
N THR A 106 9.43 -6.26 16.16
CA THR A 106 9.19 -7.44 15.33
C THR A 106 9.49 -7.23 13.85
N SER A 107 9.84 -6.01 13.43
CA SER A 107 10.24 -5.74 12.04
C SER A 107 11.49 -6.54 11.67
N ALA A 108 11.45 -7.17 10.50
CA ALA A 108 12.50 -8.04 9.99
C ALA A 108 12.63 -7.92 8.47
N ILE A 109 13.84 -8.19 7.96
CA ILE A 109 14.05 -8.38 6.52
C ILE A 109 13.51 -9.75 6.14
N ILE A 110 12.47 -9.78 5.31
CA ILE A 110 11.75 -11.01 4.94
C ILE A 110 12.15 -11.58 3.56
N GLY A 111 13.00 -10.87 2.81
CA GLY A 111 13.43 -11.31 1.48
C GLY A 111 14.41 -10.35 0.81
N THR A 112 14.92 -10.75 -0.35
CA THR A 112 15.81 -9.93 -1.19
C THR A 112 15.42 -10.05 -2.66
N VAL A 113 15.60 -8.96 -3.41
CA VAL A 113 15.42 -8.95 -4.86
C VAL A 113 16.73 -9.34 -5.52
N THR A 114 16.68 -10.32 -6.43
CA THR A 114 17.87 -10.79 -7.15
C THR A 114 17.63 -10.77 -8.67
N GLY A 115 18.70 -10.87 -9.45
CA GLY A 115 18.60 -11.07 -10.90
C GLY A 115 18.22 -12.49 -11.31
N GLN A 116 18.14 -13.44 -10.36
CA GLN A 116 17.77 -14.82 -10.62
C GLN A 116 16.25 -14.94 -10.72
N HIS A 117 15.75 -15.66 -11.73
CA HIS A 117 14.32 -15.88 -11.97
C HIS A 117 13.49 -14.58 -12.03
N LYS A 118 13.78 -13.72 -13.02
CA LYS A 118 13.05 -12.47 -13.25
C LYS A 118 11.53 -12.67 -13.25
N GLY A 119 10.81 -11.82 -12.51
CA GLY A 119 9.35 -11.86 -12.42
C GLY A 119 8.79 -13.03 -11.60
N LYS A 120 9.64 -13.77 -10.87
CA LYS A 120 9.22 -14.85 -9.98
C LYS A 120 9.60 -14.53 -8.55
N VAL A 121 8.71 -14.87 -7.62
CA VAL A 121 8.99 -14.87 -6.19
C VAL A 121 9.35 -16.29 -5.77
N VAL A 122 10.44 -16.46 -5.04
CA VAL A 122 10.90 -17.75 -4.53
C VAL A 122 10.68 -17.79 -3.02
N LEU A 123 9.87 -18.73 -2.57
CA LEU A 123 9.66 -19.01 -1.16
C LEU A 123 10.73 -19.99 -0.67
N ASN A 124 11.39 -19.65 0.43
CA ASN A 124 12.27 -20.55 1.16
C ASN A 124 11.51 -21.11 2.37
N SER A 125 11.38 -22.42 2.47
CA SER A 125 10.78 -23.05 3.65
C SER A 125 11.81 -23.21 4.76
N SER A 126 11.33 -23.41 5.99
CA SER A 126 12.16 -23.75 7.15
C SER A 126 12.92 -25.08 7.01
N TRP A 127 12.49 -25.95 6.08
CA TRP A 127 13.13 -27.23 5.77
C TRP A 127 14.12 -27.18 4.60
N GLY A 128 14.47 -25.97 4.13
CA GLY A 128 15.46 -25.76 3.08
C GLY A 128 14.95 -25.99 1.65
N THR A 129 13.65 -26.22 1.47
CA THR A 129 13.05 -26.33 0.12
C THR A 129 12.77 -24.96 -0.46
N LYS A 130 12.92 -24.85 -1.80
CA LYS A 130 12.60 -23.65 -2.57
C LYS A 130 11.46 -23.95 -3.52
N ARG A 131 10.45 -23.07 -3.57
CA ARG A 131 9.37 -23.15 -4.56
C ARG A 131 9.05 -21.78 -5.11
N PHE A 132 8.55 -21.74 -6.34
CA PHE A 132 7.97 -20.51 -6.88
C PHE A 132 6.65 -20.22 -6.16
N LEU A 133 6.43 -18.97 -5.79
CA LEU A 133 5.12 -18.48 -5.43
C LEU A 133 4.34 -18.30 -6.74
N ASP A 134 3.28 -19.08 -6.90
CA ASP A 134 2.34 -18.88 -7.98
C ASP A 134 1.58 -17.58 -7.72
N LEU A 135 1.44 -16.76 -8.77
CA LEU A 135 0.58 -15.59 -8.68
C LEU A 135 -0.85 -16.07 -8.44
N PRO A 136 -1.62 -15.39 -7.56
CA PRO A 136 -3.02 -15.72 -7.36
C PRO A 136 -3.73 -15.75 -8.72
N THR A 137 -4.33 -16.89 -9.04
CA THR A 137 -5.11 -17.10 -10.26
C THR A 137 -6.56 -16.72 -9.98
N GLY A 138 -7.02 -15.65 -10.61
CA GLY A 138 -8.35 -15.07 -10.42
C GLY A 138 -8.39 -13.65 -10.99
N GLU A 139 -9.57 -13.02 -11.02
CA GLU A 139 -9.69 -11.62 -11.42
C GLU A 139 -9.06 -10.75 -10.33
N LEU A 140 -7.84 -10.23 -10.58
CA LEU A 140 -7.22 -9.20 -9.76
C LEU A 140 -8.01 -7.91 -9.98
N LEU A 141 -9.08 -7.74 -9.22
CA LEU A 141 -9.91 -6.54 -9.31
C LEU A 141 -9.04 -5.34 -8.89
N PRO A 142 -8.76 -4.40 -9.80
CA PRO A 142 -8.10 -3.16 -9.39
C PRO A 142 -9.08 -2.40 -8.51
N ARG A 143 -8.58 -1.72 -7.48
CA ARG A 143 -9.24 -0.47 -7.14
C ARG A 143 -8.36 0.59 -6.50
N ILE A 144 -8.72 1.80 -6.90
CA ILE A 144 -8.05 3.08 -6.83
C ILE A 144 -8.35 3.71 -5.47
N CYS A 145 -7.34 4.42 -4.96
CA CYS A 145 -7.30 5.27 -3.78
C CYS A 145 -8.65 5.94 -3.45
#